data_AF-A0A951Z2Z8-F1
#
_entry.id   AF-A0A951Z2Z8-F1
#
_cell.length_a   1.000
_cell.length_b   1.000
_cell.length_c   1.000
_cell.angle_alpha   90.00
_cell.angle_beta   90.00
_cell.angle_gamma   90.00
#
_symmetry.space_group_name_H-M   'P 1'
#
loop_
_entity.id
_entity.type
_entity.pdbx_description
1 polymer ?
#
loop_
_entity_poly.entity_id
_entity_poly.type
_entity_poly.pdbx_seq_one_letter_code
_entity_poly.pdbx_strand_id
1 'polypeptide(L)'
;MERIEETPVANDAPVKKGSPILLRTYVLAGVLAAAGAYFAFSARPAQATKTEDDLEKLAPYSMPAYRYVPSPDDPDQSYKMSQSTYDVLVPYGIVARRFEGTNKAFDVVLIASNKKESFHDPRVCFSAQGWNIIQEDRIQIPTKTRGTISASLAQLQHAEMGKGFAVYFYRGPKNFSPTTMGIKLDIFWEQLFGQGNTDGVFYRFIPLYRNATKEDLVTFIGEYMDAAHESSGGYF
;
A
#
# COMPACT_ATOMS: atom_id res chain seq x y z
N MET A 1 -74.64 -58.78 28.17
CA MET A 1 -74.42 -58.34 26.80
C MET A 1 -73.72 -57.01 26.90
N GLU A 2 -72.38 -57.01 26.89
CA GLU A 2 -71.55 -55.81 26.73
C GLU A 2 -70.15 -56.34 26.37
N ARG A 3 -69.75 -56.13 25.12
CA ARG A 3 -68.43 -56.50 24.60
C ARG A 3 -67.64 -55.20 24.58
N ILE A 4 -66.64 -55.10 25.45
CA ILE A 4 -65.74 -53.95 25.52
C ILE A 4 -64.82 -54.03 24.30
N GLU A 5 -64.92 -53.07 23.39
CA GLU A 5 -63.96 -52.89 22.29
C GLU A 5 -62.72 -52.17 22.81
N GLU A 6 -61.58 -52.86 22.83
CA GLU A 6 -60.28 -52.22 23.02
C GLU A 6 -59.86 -51.54 21.71
N THR A 7 -59.73 -50.22 21.75
CA THR A 7 -59.16 -49.43 20.65
C THR A 7 -57.63 -49.52 20.71
N PRO A 8 -56.92 -49.79 19.59
CA PRO A 8 -55.47 -49.81 19.59
C PRO A 8 -54.93 -48.37 19.62
N VAL A 9 -54.08 -48.08 20.59
CA VAL A 9 -53.35 -46.81 20.68
C VAL A 9 -52.22 -46.82 19.64
N ALA A 10 -52.37 -46.07 18.56
CA ALA A 10 -51.32 -45.84 17.58
C ALA A 10 -50.21 -44.97 18.21
N ASN A 11 -49.02 -45.55 18.38
CA ASN A 11 -47.82 -44.83 18.79
C ASN A 11 -47.18 -44.15 17.58
N ASP A 12 -47.68 -42.97 17.21
CA ASP A 12 -47.02 -42.10 16.23
C ASP A 12 -45.87 -41.35 16.92
N ALA A 13 -44.69 -41.98 16.95
CA ALA A 13 -43.47 -41.27 17.32
C ALA A 13 -43.20 -40.18 16.26
N PRO A 14 -43.02 -38.90 16.65
CA PRO A 14 -42.76 -37.84 15.69
C PRO A 14 -41.42 -38.11 15.00
N VAL A 15 -41.46 -38.32 13.69
CA VAL A 15 -40.28 -38.33 12.83
C VAL A 15 -39.57 -36.98 13.03
N LYS A 16 -38.43 -36.99 13.75
CA LYS A 16 -37.58 -35.82 13.93
C LYS A 16 -37.10 -35.36 12.54
N LYS A 17 -37.83 -34.44 11.91
CA LYS A 17 -37.34 -33.69 10.75
C LYS A 17 -36.07 -32.98 11.19
N GLY A 18 -34.94 -33.40 10.64
CA GLY A 18 -33.64 -32.81 10.93
C GLY A 18 -33.70 -31.28 10.82
N SER A 19 -33.12 -30.59 11.79
CA SER A 19 -33.20 -29.12 11.86
C SER A 19 -32.63 -28.52 10.56
N PRO A 20 -33.41 -27.69 9.82
CA PRO A 20 -32.94 -27.06 8.60
C PRO A 20 -31.73 -26.14 8.84
N ILE A 21 -31.49 -25.74 10.09
CA ILE A 21 -30.33 -24.96 10.51
C ILE A 21 -29.07 -25.84 10.44
N LEU A 22 -29.10 -27.07 10.94
CA LEU A 22 -27.95 -27.97 10.91
C LEU A 22 -27.53 -28.31 9.47
N LEU A 23 -28.50 -28.58 8.60
CA LEU A 23 -28.23 -28.82 7.18
C LEU A 23 -27.56 -27.60 6.52
N ARG A 24 -28.05 -26.38 6.80
CA ARG A 24 -27.45 -25.14 6.29
C ARG A 24 -26.03 -24.91 6.84
N THR A 25 -25.79 -25.23 8.11
CA THR A 25 -24.47 -25.14 8.72
C THR A 25 -23.48 -26.10 8.07
N TYR A 26 -23.86 -27.36 7.82
CA TYR A 26 -23.00 -28.32 7.12
C TYR A 26 -22.74 -27.93 5.66
N VAL A 27 -23.75 -27.41 4.97
CA VAL A 27 -23.59 -26.89 3.61
C VAL A 27 -22.60 -25.72 3.60
N LEU A 28 -22.75 -24.75 4.51
CA LEU A 28 -21.83 -23.62 4.63
C LEU A 28 -20.40 -24.07 4.97
N ALA A 29 -20.26 -24.99 5.94
CA ALA A 29 -18.96 -25.55 6.32
C ALA A 29 -18.31 -26.30 5.14
N GLY A 30 -19.08 -27.08 4.38
CA GLY A 30 -18.61 -27.76 3.18
C GLY A 30 -18.17 -26.80 2.08
N VAL A 31 -18.93 -25.72 1.85
CA VAL A 31 -18.56 -24.66 0.89
C VAL A 31 -17.27 -23.94 1.33
N LEU A 32 -17.13 -23.60 2.61
CA LEU A 32 -15.92 -22.96 3.14
C LEU A 32 -14.71 -23.89 3.06
N ALA A 33 -14.88 -25.18 3.36
CA ALA A 33 -13.81 -26.17 3.26
C ALA A 33 -13.38 -26.39 1.79
N ALA A 34 -14.34 -26.50 0.88
CA ALA A 34 -14.07 -26.62 -0.56
C ALA A 34 -13.39 -25.36 -1.13
N ALA A 35 -13.85 -24.17 -0.73
CA ALA A 35 -13.21 -22.90 -1.10
C ALA A 35 -11.79 -22.82 -0.52
N GLY A 36 -11.60 -23.17 0.75
CA GLY A 36 -10.28 -23.22 1.39
C GLY A 36 -9.32 -24.18 0.69
N ALA A 37 -9.78 -25.38 0.33
CA ALA A 37 -9.00 -26.34 -0.45
C ALA A 37 -8.67 -25.80 -1.85
N TYR A 38 -9.64 -25.20 -2.55
CA TYR A 38 -9.41 -24.58 -3.85
C TYR A 38 -8.34 -23.47 -3.78
N PHE A 39 -8.39 -22.62 -2.76
CA PHE A 39 -7.37 -21.58 -2.57
C PHE A 39 -6.01 -22.14 -2.13
N ALA A 40 -5.97 -23.22 -1.34
CA ALA A 40 -4.73 -23.86 -0.91
C ALA A 40 -4.01 -24.60 -2.06
N PHE A 41 -4.77 -25.18 -3.00
CA PHE A 41 -4.23 -26.00 -4.10
C PHE A 41 -4.21 -25.30 -5.45
N SER A 42 -4.77 -24.11 -5.59
CA SER A 42 -4.57 -23.30 -6.79
C SER A 42 -3.14 -22.75 -6.79
N ALA A 43 -2.29 -23.31 -7.66
CA ALA A 43 -0.97 -22.79 -7.91
C ALA A 43 -1.11 -21.35 -8.43
N ARG A 44 -0.74 -20.37 -7.60
CA ARG A 44 -0.66 -18.98 -8.04
C ARG A 44 0.69 -18.81 -8.74
N PRO A 45 0.71 -18.31 -9.99
CA PRO A 45 1.97 -18.04 -10.65
C PRO A 45 2.77 -17.05 -9.80
N ALA A 46 4.01 -17.41 -9.45
CA ALA A 46 4.90 -16.49 -8.78
C ALA A 46 5.19 -15.34 -9.75
N GLN A 47 4.62 -14.16 -9.49
CA GLN A 47 4.99 -12.97 -10.25
C GLN A 47 6.48 -12.68 -10.00
N ALA A 48 7.26 -12.54 -11.06
CA ALA A 48 8.65 -12.11 -10.96
C ALA A 48 8.69 -10.80 -10.18
N THR A 49 9.46 -10.78 -9.09
CA THR A 49 9.61 -9.57 -8.28
C THR A 49 10.46 -8.59 -9.09
N LYS A 50 9.98 -7.35 -9.26
CA LYS A 50 10.77 -6.29 -9.86
C LYS A 50 12.05 -6.07 -9.04
N THR A 51 13.10 -5.62 -9.70
CA THR A 51 14.32 -5.18 -9.01
C THR A 51 14.27 -3.67 -8.75
N GLU A 52 15.26 -3.16 -8.04
CA GLU A 52 15.45 -1.72 -7.92
C GLU A 52 15.73 -1.05 -9.26
N ASP A 53 16.58 -1.63 -10.11
CA ASP A 53 16.86 -1.16 -11.47
C ASP A 53 15.57 -1.05 -12.31
N ASP A 54 14.60 -1.94 -12.09
CA ASP A 54 13.30 -1.85 -12.75
C ASP A 54 12.53 -0.62 -12.26
N LEU A 55 12.54 -0.33 -10.95
CA LEU A 55 11.89 0.84 -10.38
C LEU A 55 12.52 2.15 -10.85
N GLU A 56 13.85 2.19 -10.96
CA GLU A 56 14.59 3.36 -11.43
C GLU A 56 14.16 3.75 -12.85
N LYS A 57 14.02 2.77 -13.74
CA LYS A 57 13.56 2.99 -15.12
C LYS A 57 12.11 3.47 -15.18
N LEU A 58 11.28 3.05 -14.23
CA LEU A 58 9.87 3.43 -14.16
C LEU A 58 9.67 4.82 -13.54
N ALA A 59 10.55 5.24 -12.64
CA ALA A 59 10.45 6.52 -11.96
C ALA A 59 10.80 7.67 -12.93
N PRO A 60 10.12 8.84 -12.83
CA PRO A 60 10.37 9.95 -13.73
C PRO A 60 11.76 10.57 -13.49
N TYR A 61 12.41 11.01 -14.57
CA TYR A 61 13.70 11.73 -14.55
C TYR A 61 13.54 13.23 -14.77
N SER A 62 12.36 13.69 -15.18
CA SER A 62 12.11 15.11 -15.39
C SER A 62 10.63 15.41 -15.24
N MET A 63 10.37 16.66 -14.88
CA MET A 63 9.05 17.29 -14.94
C MET A 63 9.23 18.64 -15.63
N PRO A 64 8.16 19.25 -16.18
CA PRO A 64 8.29 20.51 -16.92
C PRO A 64 9.06 21.62 -16.19
N ALA A 65 8.89 21.73 -14.86
CA ALA A 65 9.51 22.77 -14.04
C ALA A 65 10.72 22.30 -13.21
N TYR A 66 11.06 21.01 -13.24
CA TYR A 66 12.05 20.42 -12.35
C TYR A 66 12.94 19.41 -13.06
N ARG A 67 14.23 19.51 -12.79
CA ARG A 67 15.24 18.58 -13.29
C ARG A 67 15.71 17.68 -12.16
N TYR A 68 15.81 16.39 -12.45
CA TYR A 68 16.45 15.43 -11.56
C TYR A 68 17.97 15.69 -11.42
N VAL A 69 18.49 15.54 -10.22
CA VAL A 69 19.90 15.72 -9.87
C VAL A 69 20.53 14.37 -9.52
N PRO A 70 21.30 13.74 -10.42
CA PRO A 70 21.92 12.44 -10.15
C PRO A 70 23.09 12.52 -9.17
N SER A 71 23.40 11.39 -8.54
CA SER A 71 24.64 11.17 -7.83
C SER A 71 25.81 11.04 -8.84
N PRO A 72 27.05 11.40 -8.45
CA PRO A 72 28.23 11.08 -9.25
C PRO A 72 28.45 9.57 -9.42
N ASP A 73 28.04 8.76 -8.43
CA ASP A 73 28.32 7.32 -8.39
C ASP A 73 27.21 6.47 -9.04
N ASP A 74 26.01 7.04 -9.16
CA ASP A 74 24.82 6.35 -9.66
C ASP A 74 23.96 7.37 -10.44
N PRO A 75 23.89 7.25 -11.78
CA PRO A 75 23.11 8.20 -12.58
C PRO A 75 21.59 8.06 -12.35
N ASP A 76 21.12 6.95 -11.79
CA ASP A 76 19.69 6.64 -11.65
C ASP A 76 19.13 6.99 -10.25
N GLN A 77 20.01 7.28 -9.30
CA GLN A 77 19.68 7.81 -7.97
C GLN A 77 20.45 9.09 -7.59
N SER A 78 19.82 9.96 -6.79
CA SER A 78 20.52 11.11 -6.19
C SER A 78 21.40 10.73 -5.01
N TYR A 79 21.07 9.63 -4.34
CA TYR A 79 21.84 9.04 -3.25
C TYR A 79 21.32 7.64 -2.96
N LYS A 80 22.19 6.76 -2.47
CA LYS A 80 21.80 5.46 -1.95
C LYS A 80 21.46 5.57 -0.46
N MET A 81 20.34 5.00 -0.05
CA MET A 81 20.02 4.86 1.39
C MET A 81 20.97 3.89 2.09
N SER A 82 21.14 4.03 3.40
CA SER A 82 22.01 3.14 4.19
C SER A 82 21.53 1.68 4.15
N GLN A 83 22.45 0.74 4.31
CA GLN A 83 22.11 -0.69 4.41
C GLN A 83 21.10 -0.97 5.53
N SER A 84 21.22 -0.28 6.67
CA SER A 84 20.26 -0.39 7.77
C SER A 84 18.82 -0.07 7.35
N THR A 85 18.64 0.81 6.36
CA THR A 85 17.31 1.08 5.80
C THR A 85 16.80 -0.13 5.02
N TYR A 86 17.61 -0.76 4.17
CA TYR A 86 17.21 -1.99 3.47
C TYR A 86 16.89 -3.13 4.45
N ASP A 87 17.67 -3.28 5.51
CA ASP A 87 17.49 -4.33 6.50
C ASP A 87 16.17 -4.15 7.29
N VAL A 88 15.79 -2.90 7.60
CA VAL A 88 14.58 -2.58 8.37
C VAL A 88 13.33 -2.61 7.49
N LEU A 89 13.38 -2.00 6.29
CA LEU A 89 12.20 -1.87 5.43
C LEU A 89 11.97 -3.16 4.59
N VAL A 90 13.01 -3.98 4.43
CA VAL A 90 13.03 -5.18 3.58
C VAL A 90 12.41 -4.93 2.19
N PRO A 91 12.79 -3.86 1.48
CA PRO A 91 12.24 -3.58 0.17
C PRO A 91 12.90 -4.48 -0.88
N TYR A 92 12.27 -4.66 -2.04
CA TYR A 92 13.00 -5.16 -3.20
C TYR A 92 13.74 -4.04 -3.95
N GLY A 93 13.37 -2.77 -3.72
CA GLY A 93 14.09 -1.62 -4.24
C GLY A 93 13.67 -0.30 -3.59
N ILE A 94 14.63 0.62 -3.47
CA ILE A 94 14.41 2.01 -3.07
C ILE A 94 14.96 2.93 -4.17
N VAL A 95 14.15 3.90 -4.60
CA VAL A 95 14.57 4.94 -5.54
C VAL A 95 14.53 6.28 -4.81
N ALA A 96 15.67 6.92 -4.64
CA ALA A 96 15.79 8.24 -4.02
C ALA A 96 16.26 9.28 -5.03
N ARG A 97 15.42 10.28 -5.31
CA ARG A 97 15.68 11.32 -6.32
C ARG A 97 15.40 12.71 -5.79
N ARG A 98 16.32 13.62 -6.08
CA ARG A 98 16.21 15.06 -5.83
C ARG A 98 15.88 15.75 -7.14
N PHE A 99 14.95 16.67 -7.06
CA PHE A 99 14.49 17.49 -8.17
C PHE A 99 14.73 18.95 -7.85
N GLU A 100 15.36 19.68 -8.77
CA GLU A 100 15.66 21.11 -8.63
C GLU A 100 14.98 21.92 -9.74
N GLY A 101 14.43 23.07 -9.34
CA GLY A 101 13.85 24.09 -10.21
C GLY A 101 14.35 25.48 -9.82
N THR A 102 13.79 26.53 -10.42
CA THR A 102 14.35 27.90 -10.38
C THR A 102 14.58 28.52 -9.00
N ASN A 103 13.99 28.00 -7.91
CA ASN A 103 14.33 28.33 -6.51
C ASN A 103 13.76 27.28 -5.53
N LYS A 104 13.48 26.08 -6.02
CA LYS A 104 12.76 25.04 -5.29
C LYS A 104 13.48 23.73 -5.48
N ALA A 105 13.53 22.93 -4.44
CA ALA A 105 14.14 21.61 -4.47
C ALA A 105 13.27 20.63 -3.68
N PHE A 106 13.16 19.39 -4.16
CA PHE A 106 12.32 18.37 -3.53
C PHE A 106 13.05 17.02 -3.52
N ASP A 107 13.02 16.34 -2.38
CA ASP A 107 13.40 14.94 -2.22
C ASP A 107 12.18 14.06 -2.48
N VAL A 108 12.35 13.04 -3.31
CA VAL A 108 11.36 12.01 -3.57
C VAL A 108 11.98 10.65 -3.26
N VAL A 109 11.28 9.86 -2.47
CA VAL A 109 11.67 8.49 -2.15
C VAL A 109 10.52 7.56 -2.45
N LEU A 110 10.82 6.55 -3.26
CA LEU A 110 9.94 5.42 -3.55
C LEU A 110 10.51 4.17 -2.89
N ILE A 111 9.69 3.46 -2.12
CA ILE A 111 10.10 2.21 -1.46
C ILE A 111 9.10 1.15 -1.88
N ALA A 112 9.53 0.19 -2.69
CA ALA A 112 8.65 -0.83 -3.22
C ALA A 112 8.91 -2.19 -2.57
N SER A 113 7.82 -2.89 -2.29
CA SER A 113 7.85 -4.24 -1.75
C SER A 113 6.62 -5.03 -2.18
N ASN A 114 6.76 -6.34 -2.26
CA ASN A 114 5.66 -7.29 -2.40
C ASN A 114 5.37 -8.04 -1.08
N LYS A 115 6.05 -7.66 0.02
CA LYS A 115 5.87 -8.24 1.35
C LYS A 115 5.04 -7.31 2.21
N LYS A 116 4.02 -7.85 2.88
CA LYS A 116 3.13 -7.09 3.78
C LYS A 116 3.91 -6.47 4.94
N GLU A 117 4.93 -7.16 5.41
CA GLU A 117 5.78 -6.81 6.54
C GLU A 117 6.60 -5.54 6.28
N SER A 118 6.94 -5.28 5.01
CA SER A 118 7.67 -4.09 4.58
C SER A 118 6.87 -2.79 4.74
N PHE A 119 5.54 -2.87 4.79
CA PHE A 119 4.69 -1.70 5.00
C PHE A 119 4.47 -1.48 6.49
N HIS A 120 5.45 -0.91 7.18
CA HIS A 120 5.33 -0.57 8.59
C HIS A 120 4.95 0.91 8.80
N ASP A 121 4.84 1.31 10.07
CA ASP A 121 4.53 2.70 10.46
C ASP A 121 5.58 3.65 9.82
N PRO A 122 5.13 4.74 9.16
CA PRO A 122 6.03 5.72 8.53
C PRO A 122 7.01 6.34 9.52
N ARG A 123 6.68 6.41 10.83
CA ARG A 123 7.60 6.86 11.88
C ARG A 123 8.94 6.12 11.86
N VAL A 124 8.96 4.85 11.45
CA VAL A 124 10.21 4.08 11.30
C VAL A 124 11.05 4.63 10.13
N CYS A 125 10.43 4.90 8.97
CA CYS A 125 11.14 5.48 7.82
C CYS A 125 11.69 6.87 8.12
N PHE A 126 10.91 7.72 8.79
CA PHE A 126 11.33 9.08 9.12
C PHE A 126 12.41 9.09 10.21
N SER A 127 12.26 8.30 11.27
CA SER A 127 13.24 8.26 12.37
C SER A 127 14.58 7.66 11.96
N ALA A 128 14.60 6.70 11.03
CA ALA A 128 15.84 6.18 10.44
C ALA A 128 16.69 7.26 9.74
N GLN A 129 16.07 8.40 9.40
CA GLN A 129 16.71 9.55 8.77
C GLN A 129 16.73 10.78 9.68
N GLY A 130 16.60 10.57 11.00
CA GLY A 130 16.69 11.62 12.02
C GLY A 130 15.44 12.49 12.16
N TRP A 131 14.34 12.18 11.45
CA TRP A 131 13.10 12.94 11.51
C TRP A 131 12.09 12.31 12.47
N ASN A 132 11.50 13.13 13.33
CA ASN A 132 10.36 12.75 14.18
C ASN A 132 9.08 13.34 13.64
N ILE A 133 8.06 12.52 13.42
CA ILE A 133 6.70 12.98 13.08
C ILE A 133 6.04 13.51 14.36
N ILE A 134 5.68 14.79 14.36
CA ILE A 134 5.02 15.45 15.51
C ILE A 134 3.50 15.59 15.33
N GLN A 135 3.04 15.68 14.09
CA GLN A 135 1.62 15.77 13.73
C GLN A 135 1.40 15.19 12.34
N GLU A 136 0.24 14.59 12.11
CA GLU A 136 -0.16 14.04 10.82
C GLU A 136 -1.57 14.55 10.48
N ASP A 137 -1.71 15.19 9.33
CA ASP A 137 -2.99 15.64 8.79
C ASP A 137 -3.28 14.93 7.47
N ARG A 138 -4.56 14.74 7.15
CA ARG A 138 -4.95 14.24 5.82
C ARG A 138 -5.04 15.38 4.83
N ILE A 139 -4.51 15.15 3.63
CA ILE A 139 -4.57 16.10 2.52
C ILE A 139 -5.03 15.40 1.24
N GLN A 140 -5.41 16.23 0.27
CA GLN A 140 -5.81 15.79 -1.06
C GLN A 140 -4.88 16.41 -2.09
N ILE A 141 -4.38 15.58 -3.01
CA ILE A 141 -3.45 15.99 -4.05
C ILE A 141 -4.17 15.80 -5.40
N PRO A 142 -4.55 16.88 -6.08
CA PRO A 142 -5.13 16.78 -7.41
C PRO A 142 -4.04 16.37 -8.42
N THR A 143 -4.40 15.45 -9.32
CA THR A 143 -3.58 14.98 -10.43
C THR A 143 -4.42 15.00 -11.71
N LYS A 144 -3.80 15.09 -12.88
CA LYS A 144 -4.53 15.00 -14.15
C LYS A 144 -4.86 13.55 -14.52
N THR A 145 -3.98 12.63 -14.17
CA THR A 145 -4.03 11.23 -14.61
C THR A 145 -4.78 10.30 -13.66
N ARG A 146 -4.83 10.62 -12.37
CA ARG A 146 -5.33 9.73 -11.30
C ARG A 146 -6.44 10.33 -10.44
N GLY A 147 -7.01 11.46 -10.88
CA GLY A 147 -8.00 12.20 -10.09
C GLY A 147 -7.36 12.79 -8.83
N THR A 148 -7.92 12.50 -7.66
CA THR A 148 -7.40 13.02 -6.39
C THR A 148 -6.78 11.90 -5.55
N ILE A 149 -5.52 12.08 -5.17
CA ILE A 149 -4.79 11.17 -4.28
C ILE A 149 -4.93 11.66 -2.84
N SER A 150 -5.41 10.79 -1.96
CA SER A 150 -5.43 11.07 -0.52
C SER A 150 -4.08 10.70 0.09
N ALA A 151 -3.48 11.66 0.79
CA ALA A 151 -2.15 11.52 1.38
C ALA A 151 -2.10 12.03 2.83
N SER A 152 -1.02 11.69 3.52
CA SER A 152 -0.73 12.20 4.85
C SER A 152 0.34 13.28 4.77
N LEU A 153 0.04 14.44 5.34
CA LEU A 153 0.98 15.53 5.59
C LEU A 153 1.54 15.35 7.00
N ALA A 154 2.82 14.97 7.10
CA ALA A 154 3.54 14.86 8.34
C ALA A 154 4.27 16.17 8.64
N GLN A 155 4.01 16.78 9.79
CA GLN A 155 4.91 17.77 10.35
C GLN A 155 6.07 17.06 11.02
N LEU A 156 7.28 17.51 10.74
CA LEU A 156 8.52 16.85 11.12
C LEU A 156 9.39 17.74 12.02
N GLN A 157 10.17 17.10 12.88
CA GLN A 157 11.22 17.71 13.69
C GLN A 157 12.52 16.93 13.52
N HIS A 158 13.59 17.60 13.10
CA HIS A 158 14.96 17.09 13.14
C HIS A 158 15.74 17.80 14.24
N ALA A 159 16.73 17.12 14.83
CA ALA A 159 17.59 17.72 15.84
C ALA A 159 18.42 18.89 15.26
N GLU A 160 19.01 18.70 14.09
CA GLU A 160 19.89 19.69 13.44
C GLU A 160 19.18 20.61 12.43
N MET A 161 18.20 20.11 11.67
CA MET A 161 17.54 20.85 10.59
C MET A 161 16.30 21.62 11.06
N GLY A 162 15.89 21.44 12.31
CA GLY A 162 14.71 22.10 12.87
C GLY A 162 13.40 21.49 12.39
N LYS A 163 12.36 22.33 12.27
CA LYS A 163 11.02 21.90 11.87
C LYS A 163 10.90 21.88 10.35
N GLY A 164 10.16 20.89 9.85
CA GLY A 164 9.84 20.75 8.44
C GLY A 164 8.50 20.04 8.25
N PHE A 165 8.20 19.68 7.02
CA PHE A 165 7.05 18.83 6.72
C PHE A 165 7.37 17.93 5.54
N ALA A 166 6.64 16.83 5.45
CA ALA A 166 6.70 15.89 4.35
C ALA A 166 5.29 15.41 4.01
N VAL A 167 5.12 14.95 2.79
CA VAL A 167 3.92 14.23 2.39
C VAL A 167 4.30 12.80 2.09
N TYR A 168 3.49 11.86 2.55
CA TYR A 168 3.64 10.46 2.21
C TYR A 168 2.29 9.80 1.95
N PHE A 169 2.33 8.74 1.16
CA PHE A 169 1.20 7.86 0.92
C PHE A 169 1.70 6.54 0.34
N TYR A 170 0.78 5.60 0.18
CA TYR A 170 1.05 4.28 -0.35
C TYR A 170 0.24 4.09 -1.63
N ARG A 171 0.84 3.49 -2.65
CA ARG A 171 0.12 2.90 -3.79
C ARG A 171 -0.01 1.41 -3.53
N GLY A 172 -1.24 0.96 -3.47
CA GLY A 172 -1.58 -0.45 -3.45
C GLY A 172 -1.98 -0.99 -4.82
N PRO A 173 -2.45 -2.25 -4.86
CA PRO A 173 -2.93 -2.91 -6.08
C PRO A 173 -3.90 -2.07 -6.91
N LYS A 174 -4.85 -1.41 -6.23
CA LYS A 174 -6.01 -0.77 -6.85
C LYS A 174 -6.10 0.72 -6.57
N ASN A 175 -5.65 1.17 -5.41
CA ASN A 175 -5.87 2.52 -4.90
C ASN A 175 -4.63 3.08 -4.20
N PHE A 176 -4.68 4.38 -3.96
CA PHE A 176 -3.75 5.06 -3.05
C PHE A 176 -4.33 5.09 -1.64
N SER A 177 -3.46 4.99 -0.65
CA SER A 177 -3.82 5.06 0.76
C SER A 177 -2.94 6.07 1.50
N PRO A 178 -3.53 6.97 2.32
CA PRO A 178 -2.76 7.86 3.17
C PRO A 178 -2.16 7.14 4.40
N THR A 179 -2.53 5.89 4.68
CA THR A 179 -2.19 5.22 5.95
C THR A 179 -1.64 3.82 5.74
N THR A 180 -0.75 3.39 6.65
CA THR A 180 -0.23 2.02 6.70
C THR A 180 -1.33 0.98 6.84
N MET A 181 -2.39 1.27 7.60
CA MET A 181 -3.51 0.33 7.77
C MET A 181 -4.26 0.12 6.46
N GLY A 182 -4.52 1.19 5.71
CA GLY A 182 -5.24 1.10 4.44
C GLY A 182 -4.47 0.24 3.43
N ILE A 183 -3.17 0.47 3.24
CA ILE A 183 -2.36 -0.36 2.34
C ILE A 183 -2.28 -1.83 2.79
N LYS A 184 -2.19 -2.09 4.10
CA LYS A 184 -2.19 -3.47 4.62
C LYS A 184 -3.50 -4.20 4.34
N LEU A 185 -4.63 -3.50 4.45
CA LEU A 185 -5.94 -4.06 4.12
C LEU A 185 -6.07 -4.31 2.62
N ASP A 186 -5.59 -3.39 1.77
CA ASP A 186 -5.61 -3.55 0.32
C ASP A 186 -4.78 -4.78 -0.11
N ILE A 187 -3.56 -4.92 0.40
CA ILE A 187 -2.70 -6.09 0.15
C ILE A 187 -3.37 -7.37 0.67
N PHE A 188 -3.98 -7.34 1.85
CA PHE A 188 -4.69 -8.50 2.40
C PHE A 188 -5.85 -8.95 1.49
N TRP A 189 -6.68 -8.02 1.02
CA TRP A 189 -7.79 -8.35 0.13
C TRP A 189 -7.32 -8.85 -1.23
N GLU A 190 -6.21 -8.33 -1.74
CA GLU A 190 -5.63 -8.80 -2.99
C GLU A 190 -4.94 -10.17 -2.83
N GLN A 191 -4.36 -10.47 -1.68
CA GLN A 191 -3.89 -11.83 -1.37
C GLN A 191 -5.06 -12.81 -1.22
N LEU A 192 -6.22 -12.36 -0.73
CA LEU A 192 -7.38 -13.24 -0.56
C LEU A 192 -8.12 -13.50 -1.88
N PHE A 193 -8.35 -12.47 -2.68
CA PHE A 193 -9.21 -12.53 -3.87
C PHE A 193 -8.48 -12.30 -5.20
N GLY A 194 -7.21 -11.91 -5.17
CA GLY A 194 -6.39 -11.59 -6.34
C GLY A 194 -5.25 -12.58 -6.58
N GLN A 195 -4.28 -12.19 -7.40
CA GLN A 195 -3.23 -13.09 -7.92
C GLN A 195 -2.03 -13.31 -6.98
N GLY A 196 -2.11 -12.89 -5.71
CA GLY A 196 -1.24 -13.39 -4.64
C GLY A 196 0.12 -12.71 -4.45
N ASN A 197 0.66 -12.00 -5.44
CA ASN A 197 1.84 -11.15 -5.30
C ASN A 197 1.50 -9.78 -5.86
N THR A 198 1.45 -8.75 -5.02
CA THR A 198 1.17 -7.40 -5.52
C THR A 198 2.13 -6.41 -4.94
N ASP A 199 2.73 -5.64 -5.84
CA ASP A 199 3.63 -4.56 -5.49
C ASP A 199 2.85 -3.48 -4.75
N GLY A 200 3.34 -3.09 -3.58
CA GLY A 200 3.00 -1.83 -2.96
C GLY A 200 4.20 -0.88 -3.04
N VAL A 201 3.92 0.41 -3.14
CA VAL A 201 4.94 1.45 -3.20
C VAL A 201 4.62 2.50 -2.16
N PHE A 202 5.55 2.75 -1.24
CA PHE A 202 5.51 3.92 -0.37
C PHE A 202 6.17 5.10 -1.07
N TYR A 203 5.48 6.23 -1.09
CA TYR A 203 5.96 7.49 -1.61
C TYR A 203 6.22 8.44 -0.45
N ARG A 204 7.32 9.16 -0.53
CA ARG A 204 7.64 10.26 0.37
C ARG A 204 8.20 11.44 -0.38
N PHE A 205 7.73 12.62 -0.01
CA PHE A 205 8.14 13.90 -0.59
C PHE A 205 8.53 14.87 0.51
N ILE A 206 9.74 15.45 0.42
CA ILE A 206 10.25 16.44 1.37
C ILE A 206 10.75 17.67 0.59
N PRO A 207 10.28 18.89 0.87
CA PRO A 207 10.87 20.09 0.30
C PRO A 207 12.25 20.36 0.92
N LEU A 208 13.22 20.71 0.08
CA LEU A 208 14.63 20.94 0.45
C LEU A 208 15.05 22.42 0.33
N TYR A 209 14.11 23.35 0.41
CA TYR A 209 14.39 24.79 0.26
C TYR A 209 13.72 25.61 1.36
N ARG A 210 14.21 26.84 1.55
CA ARG A 210 13.72 27.74 2.59
C ARG A 210 12.34 28.27 2.24
N ASN A 211 11.51 28.47 3.27
CA ASN A 211 10.14 28.99 3.15
C ASN A 211 9.23 28.15 2.25
N ALA A 212 9.51 26.84 2.12
CA ALA A 212 8.65 25.93 1.40
C ALA A 212 7.23 25.95 1.96
N THR A 213 6.24 26.00 1.06
CA THR A 213 4.82 25.98 1.43
C THR A 213 4.22 24.60 1.18
N LYS A 214 3.11 24.31 1.86
CA LYS A 214 2.34 23.09 1.61
C LYS A 214 1.84 23.05 0.17
N GLU A 215 1.42 24.19 -0.36
CA GLU A 215 0.89 24.34 -1.71
C GLU A 215 1.96 23.99 -2.74
N ASP A 216 3.19 24.47 -2.56
CA ASP A 216 4.31 24.12 -3.43
C ASP A 216 4.55 22.61 -3.49
N LEU A 217 4.55 21.97 -2.32
CA LEU A 217 4.75 20.52 -2.22
C LEU A 217 3.59 19.75 -2.87
N VAL A 218 2.34 20.16 -2.64
CA VAL A 218 1.17 19.53 -3.26
C VAL A 218 1.20 19.66 -4.79
N THR A 219 1.54 20.84 -5.31
CA THR A 219 1.69 21.06 -6.76
C THR A 219 2.81 20.17 -7.33
N PHE A 220 3.97 20.15 -6.68
CA PHE A 220 5.08 19.29 -7.09
C PHE A 220 4.67 17.81 -7.15
N ILE A 221 3.98 17.32 -6.11
CA ILE A 221 3.55 15.92 -6.08
C ILE A 221 2.54 15.61 -7.18
N GLY A 222 1.59 16.53 -7.44
CA GLY A 222 0.64 16.35 -8.53
C GLY A 222 1.35 16.18 -9.89
N GLU A 223 2.31 17.07 -10.17
CA GLU A 223 3.13 17.00 -11.39
C GLU A 223 3.99 15.73 -11.44
N TYR A 224 4.58 15.34 -10.32
CA TYR A 224 5.38 14.11 -10.21
C TYR A 224 4.55 12.87 -10.49
N MET A 225 3.34 12.79 -9.93
CA MET A 225 2.46 11.64 -10.13
C MET A 225 1.94 11.55 -11.57
N ASP A 226 1.69 12.69 -12.22
CA ASP A 226 1.35 12.71 -13.65
C ASP A 226 2.52 12.25 -14.53
N ALA A 227 3.74 12.72 -14.24
CA ALA A 227 4.95 12.28 -14.94
C ALA A 227 5.26 10.79 -14.69
N ALA A 228 5.09 10.33 -13.46
CA ALA A 228 5.31 8.93 -13.08
C ALA A 228 4.29 7.99 -13.74
N HIS A 229 3.04 8.42 -13.89
CA HIS A 229 2.03 7.67 -14.65
C HIS A 229 2.47 7.49 -16.10
N GLU A 230 2.99 8.54 -16.74
CA GLU A 230 3.48 8.49 -18.12
C GLU A 230 4.73 7.60 -18.26
N SER A 231 5.77 7.80 -17.44
CA SER A 231 7.04 7.08 -17.55
C SER A 231 6.92 5.58 -17.25
N SER A 232 5.95 5.21 -16.41
CA SER A 232 5.80 3.85 -15.90
C SER A 232 4.67 3.05 -16.56
N GLY A 233 3.97 3.63 -17.54
CA GLY A 233 2.78 3.02 -18.14
C GLY A 233 1.64 2.80 -17.15
N GLY A 234 1.50 3.69 -16.16
CA GLY A 234 0.49 3.62 -15.10
C GLY A 234 0.84 2.71 -13.93
N TYR A 235 2.08 2.22 -13.83
CA TYR A 235 2.55 1.53 -12.64
C TYR A 235 2.59 2.50 -11.43
N PHE A 236 3.34 3.59 -11.50
CA PHE A 236 3.37 4.62 -10.45
C PHE A 236 2.22 5.61 -10.57
#